data_AF-A0A9E0BI08-F1
#
_entry.id   AF-A0A9E0BI08-F1
#
_cell.length_a   1.000
_cell.length_b   1.000
_cell.length_c   1.000
_cell.angle_alpha   90.00
_cell.angle_beta   90.00
_cell.angle_gamma   90.00
#
_symmetry.space_group_name_H-M   'P 1'
#
loop_
_entity.id
_entity.type
_entity.pdbx_description
1 polymer ?
#
loop_
_entity_poly.entity_id
_entity_poly.type
_entity_poly.pdbx_seq_one_letter_code
_entity_poly.pdbx_strand_id
1 'polypeptide(L)'
;MSGQYLKAKRGNMGQFYVASMLEAGMLKRSDPLPLLDEGFGQDLARSFGSSIGSTADILLEGIEVGTVDRAALLEIGRDAHPACLPLESDEWSLLKSYLLGERLQFDQGARSRRSSAWLRLELLDRGIGTRDERPLRRAFYAREAPDGSPIDITGTTIDGWRAYQANEYGHVALECLLNGMVSLLPEFGGATSPATVIAALLEQALDEDARAQSWDAWARSLTEADEDDLAEPILRAIAQGAAGDEAIWQAALKLLAVLWVRWGNSQLGVLHEISRGAGPTGRSLAGVLQALTAASNSDVAGALLSVLQRHIVAEHMAIAGQKLAGSGTFTYHFLLADGEMSEGQLGKYTYTTPRLQNLTRFMGDAGLHAAEKVTAEGRRFLDAYQAH
;
A
#
# COMPACT_ATOMS: atom_id res chain seq x y z
N MET A 1 40.17 -6.75 -2.64
CA MET A 1 38.89 -6.01 -2.61
C MET A 1 37.82 -6.97 -3.12
N SER A 2 36.87 -7.38 -2.28
CA SER A 2 35.82 -8.32 -2.66
C SER A 2 34.84 -7.62 -3.61
N GLY A 3 35.04 -7.78 -4.91
CA GLY A 3 34.17 -7.30 -5.98
C GLY A 3 32.86 -8.08 -6.08
N GLN A 4 32.17 -8.29 -4.97
CA GLN A 4 30.85 -8.92 -4.97
C GLN A 4 29.80 -7.83 -5.23
N TYR A 5 29.39 -7.71 -6.49
CA TYR A 5 28.37 -6.74 -6.93
C TYR A 5 26.98 -7.03 -6.32
N LEU A 6 26.76 -8.25 -5.82
CA LEU A 6 25.52 -8.69 -5.19
C LEU A 6 25.76 -8.96 -3.70
N LYS A 7 25.07 -8.22 -2.82
CA LYS A 7 25.12 -8.38 -1.35
C LYS A 7 24.55 -9.72 -0.86
N ALA A 8 23.76 -10.42 -1.67
CA ALA A 8 23.12 -11.69 -1.31
C ALA A 8 23.71 -12.87 -2.11
N LYS A 9 24.06 -13.97 -1.44
CA LYS A 9 24.66 -15.18 -2.05
C LYS A 9 23.81 -15.84 -3.15
N ARG A 10 22.51 -15.56 -3.22
CA ARG A 10 21.57 -16.06 -4.25
C ARG A 10 20.98 -14.94 -5.10
N GLY A 11 21.58 -13.75 -5.03
CA GLY A 11 20.95 -12.52 -5.51
C GLY A 11 19.64 -12.22 -4.78
N ASN A 12 18.90 -11.25 -5.31
CA ASN A 12 17.62 -10.81 -4.76
C ASN A 12 16.44 -11.72 -5.19
N MET A 13 16.67 -12.67 -6.12
CA MET A 13 15.62 -13.51 -6.70
C MET A 13 14.91 -14.38 -5.64
N GLY A 14 15.69 -15.12 -4.84
CA GLY A 14 15.14 -16.00 -3.81
C GLY A 14 14.44 -15.26 -2.66
N GLN A 15 14.83 -14.00 -2.39
CA GLN A 15 14.32 -13.23 -1.26
C GLN A 15 13.08 -12.39 -1.60
N PHE A 16 13.01 -11.83 -2.81
CA PHE A 16 11.98 -10.85 -3.15
C PHE A 16 10.98 -11.31 -4.22
N TYR A 17 11.36 -12.24 -5.10
CA TYR A 17 10.58 -12.52 -6.31
C TYR A 17 9.90 -13.90 -6.33
N VAL A 18 10.46 -14.89 -5.63
CA VAL A 18 9.91 -16.27 -5.63
C VAL A 18 8.44 -16.31 -5.21
N ALA A 19 8.05 -15.62 -4.13
CA ALA A 19 6.67 -15.62 -3.66
C ALA A 19 5.70 -15.06 -4.72
N SER A 20 6.04 -13.91 -5.30
CA SER A 20 5.26 -13.25 -6.35
C SER A 20 5.16 -14.09 -7.62
N MET A 21 6.25 -14.76 -8.02
CA MET A 21 6.26 -15.63 -9.21
C MET A 21 5.48 -16.93 -8.99
N LEU A 22 5.47 -17.46 -7.77
CA LEU A 22 4.60 -18.59 -7.40
C LEU A 22 3.12 -18.18 -7.44
N GLU A 23 2.79 -17.00 -6.90
CA GLU A 23 1.42 -16.46 -6.96
C GLU A 23 0.95 -16.19 -8.39
N ALA A 24 1.87 -15.70 -9.24
CA ALA A 24 1.61 -15.46 -10.66
C ALA A 24 1.52 -16.74 -11.50
N GLY A 25 1.76 -17.92 -10.93
CA GLY A 25 1.78 -19.18 -11.65
C GLY A 25 2.95 -19.33 -12.62
N MET A 26 4.02 -18.53 -12.48
CA MET A 26 5.25 -18.65 -13.27
C MET A 26 6.16 -19.76 -12.73
N LEU A 27 6.09 -20.02 -11.43
CA LEU A 27 6.84 -21.08 -10.75
C LEU A 27 5.88 -22.09 -10.11
N LYS A 28 6.35 -23.32 -9.93
CA LYS A 28 5.73 -24.37 -9.11
C LYS A 28 6.56 -24.58 -7.83
N ARG A 29 5.88 -24.85 -6.71
CA ARG A 29 6.56 -25.18 -5.44
C ARG A 29 7.23 -26.55 -5.54
N SER A 30 8.50 -26.60 -5.16
CA SER A 30 9.31 -27.82 -5.05
C SER A 30 10.45 -27.59 -4.06
N ASP A 31 11.00 -28.68 -3.51
CA ASP A 31 12.07 -28.69 -2.51
C ASP A 31 13.37 -29.22 -3.15
N PRO A 32 14.53 -28.55 -3.04
CA PRO A 32 14.82 -27.32 -2.28
C PRO A 32 14.64 -26.00 -3.03
N LEU A 33 14.28 -26.06 -4.31
CA LEU A 33 14.14 -24.87 -5.17
C LEU A 33 12.84 -24.96 -5.95
N PRO A 34 12.11 -23.83 -6.14
CA PRO A 34 10.96 -23.79 -7.01
C PRO A 34 11.37 -24.07 -8.46
N LEU A 35 10.53 -24.80 -9.18
CA LEU A 35 10.71 -25.12 -10.60
C LEU A 35 9.88 -24.19 -11.47
N LEU A 36 10.26 -24.05 -12.73
CA LEU A 36 9.48 -23.30 -13.72
C LEU A 36 8.16 -24.02 -13.99
N ASP A 37 7.05 -23.28 -14.07
CA ASP A 37 5.78 -23.84 -14.51
C ASP A 37 5.87 -24.30 -15.97
N GLU A 38 5.44 -25.53 -16.25
CA GLU A 38 5.49 -26.14 -17.59
C GLU A 38 4.56 -25.48 -18.61
N GLY A 39 3.64 -24.62 -18.16
CA GLY A 39 2.83 -23.77 -19.02
C GLY A 39 3.36 -22.35 -19.03
N PHE A 40 2.81 -21.50 -18.16
CA PHE A 40 3.06 -20.06 -18.19
C PHE A 40 4.54 -19.70 -18.10
N GLY A 41 5.23 -20.29 -17.13
CA GLY A 41 6.62 -19.97 -16.86
C GLY A 41 7.51 -20.27 -18.06
N GLN A 42 7.35 -21.46 -18.64
CA GLN A 42 8.09 -21.88 -19.83
C GLN A 42 7.71 -21.08 -21.09
N ASP A 43 6.43 -20.79 -21.29
CA ASP A 43 5.98 -20.00 -22.43
C ASP A 43 6.52 -18.56 -22.36
N LEU A 44 6.48 -17.94 -21.18
CA LEU A 44 7.01 -16.61 -20.97
C LEU A 44 8.55 -16.57 -21.13
N ALA A 45 9.27 -17.55 -20.57
CA ALA A 45 10.71 -17.63 -20.71
C ALA A 45 11.14 -17.83 -22.18
N ARG A 46 10.44 -18.67 -22.94
CA ARG A 46 10.68 -18.88 -24.37
C ARG A 46 10.36 -17.63 -25.19
N SER A 47 9.25 -16.96 -24.89
CA SER A 47 8.84 -15.73 -25.58
C SER A 47 9.84 -14.60 -25.32
N PHE A 48 10.27 -14.41 -24.08
CA PHE A 48 11.33 -13.46 -23.72
C PHE A 48 12.64 -13.75 -24.46
N GLY A 49 13.10 -15.00 -24.46
CA GLY A 49 14.31 -15.39 -25.19
C GLY A 49 14.19 -15.10 -26.70
N SER A 50 13.01 -15.30 -27.27
CA SER A 50 12.73 -14.98 -28.67
C SER A 50 12.70 -13.47 -28.93
N SER A 51 12.15 -12.67 -28.01
CA SER A 51 12.08 -11.20 -28.10
C SER A 51 13.48 -10.56 -28.11
N ILE A 52 14.40 -11.07 -27.29
CA ILE A 52 15.77 -10.52 -27.20
C ILE A 52 16.75 -11.15 -28.19
N GLY A 53 16.34 -12.20 -28.90
CA GLY A 53 17.13 -12.85 -29.94
C GLY A 53 18.47 -13.40 -29.42
N SER A 54 19.56 -13.16 -30.16
CA SER A 54 20.91 -13.63 -29.81
C SER A 54 21.43 -13.12 -28.47
N THR A 55 20.85 -12.04 -27.94
CA THR A 55 21.21 -11.51 -26.62
C THR A 55 20.84 -12.47 -25.50
N ALA A 56 19.93 -13.44 -25.74
CA ALA A 56 19.63 -14.52 -24.82
C ALA A 56 20.86 -15.40 -24.51
N ASP A 57 21.67 -15.70 -25.53
CA ASP A 57 22.87 -16.53 -25.37
C ASP A 57 23.92 -15.83 -24.50
N ILE A 58 24.10 -14.52 -24.70
CA ILE A 58 24.99 -13.67 -23.90
C ILE A 58 24.54 -13.67 -22.43
N LEU A 59 23.22 -13.58 -22.19
CA LEU A 59 22.66 -13.60 -20.85
C LEU A 59 22.85 -14.96 -20.16
N LEU A 60 22.64 -16.07 -20.87
CA LEU A 60 22.83 -17.42 -20.35
C LEU A 60 24.31 -17.70 -20.05
N GLU A 61 25.22 -17.38 -20.96
CA GLU A 61 26.67 -17.51 -20.73
C GLU A 61 27.10 -16.68 -19.52
N GLY A 62 26.59 -15.46 -19.39
CA GLY A 62 26.87 -14.60 -18.24
C GLY A 62 26.41 -15.19 -16.90
N ILE A 63 25.26 -15.87 -16.88
CA ILE A 63 24.75 -16.59 -15.70
C ILE A 63 25.63 -17.78 -15.36
N GLU A 64 26.05 -18.56 -16.35
CA GLU A 64 26.87 -19.77 -16.17
C GLU A 64 28.29 -19.44 -15.69
N VAL A 65 28.94 -18.44 -16.30
CA VAL A 65 30.30 -18.01 -15.96
C VAL A 65 30.32 -17.16 -14.69
N GLY A 66 29.19 -16.50 -14.38
CA GLY A 66 29.05 -15.62 -13.21
C GLY A 66 29.73 -14.26 -13.38
N THR A 67 30.11 -13.90 -14.60
CA THR A 67 30.71 -12.60 -14.94
C THR A 67 30.26 -12.14 -16.32
N VAL A 68 30.05 -10.84 -16.50
CA VAL A 68 29.68 -10.22 -17.78
C VAL A 68 30.49 -8.93 -17.93
N ASP A 69 31.02 -8.67 -19.12
CA ASP A 69 31.74 -7.42 -19.39
C ASP A 69 30.79 -6.23 -19.64
N ARG A 70 31.36 -5.02 -19.68
CA ARG A 70 30.57 -3.80 -19.85
C ARG A 70 29.84 -3.74 -21.19
N ALA A 71 30.41 -4.29 -22.27
CA ALA A 71 29.80 -4.24 -23.60
C ALA A 71 28.58 -5.16 -23.67
N ALA A 72 28.73 -6.40 -23.18
CA ALA A 72 27.64 -7.36 -23.04
C ALA A 72 26.52 -6.83 -22.12
N LEU A 73 26.85 -6.15 -21.02
CA LEU A 73 25.83 -5.52 -20.16
C LEU A 73 25.03 -4.43 -20.87
N LEU A 74 25.67 -3.64 -21.75
CA LEU A 74 24.98 -2.61 -22.51
C LEU A 74 24.05 -3.22 -23.57
N GLU A 75 24.47 -4.32 -24.19
CA GLU A 75 23.67 -5.07 -25.14
C GLU A 75 22.45 -5.72 -24.49
N ILE A 76 22.65 -6.46 -23.39
CA ILE A 76 21.56 -6.99 -22.55
C ILE A 76 20.63 -5.86 -22.12
N GLY A 77 21.19 -4.74 -21.63
CA GLY A 77 20.41 -3.60 -21.17
C GLY A 77 19.62 -2.89 -22.26
N ARG A 78 20.01 -3.00 -23.53
CA ARG A 78 19.28 -2.45 -24.68
C ARG A 78 18.12 -3.37 -25.09
N ASP A 79 18.38 -4.67 -25.17
CA ASP A 79 17.44 -5.63 -25.78
C ASP A 79 16.47 -6.22 -24.76
N ALA A 80 16.93 -6.51 -23.54
CA ALA A 80 16.10 -7.03 -22.44
C ALA A 80 15.42 -5.92 -21.62
N HIS A 81 15.48 -4.65 -22.06
CA HIS A 81 14.84 -3.56 -21.35
C HIS A 81 13.31 -3.70 -21.43
N PRO A 82 12.55 -3.61 -20.31
CA PRO A 82 11.10 -3.74 -20.35
C PRO A 82 10.39 -2.72 -21.26
N ALA A 83 10.99 -1.54 -21.47
CA ALA A 83 10.47 -0.53 -22.40
C ALA A 83 10.68 -0.86 -23.89
N CYS A 84 11.45 -1.90 -24.20
CA CYS A 84 11.70 -2.39 -25.56
C CYS A 84 10.80 -3.58 -25.94
N LEU A 85 9.84 -3.94 -25.07
CA LEU A 85 8.89 -5.04 -25.33
C LEU A 85 8.15 -4.80 -26.65
N PRO A 86 8.33 -5.64 -27.68
CA PRO A 86 7.68 -5.43 -28.96
C PRO A 86 6.16 -5.59 -28.82
N LEU A 87 5.40 -4.59 -29.28
CA LEU A 87 3.93 -4.68 -29.32
C LEU A 87 3.49 -5.88 -30.17
N GLU A 88 2.42 -6.53 -29.76
CA GLU A 88 1.86 -7.71 -30.44
C GLU A 88 2.78 -8.94 -30.51
N SER A 89 3.93 -8.92 -29.83
CA SER A 89 4.76 -10.12 -29.64
C SER A 89 4.05 -11.17 -28.77
N ASP A 90 4.54 -12.41 -28.82
CA ASP A 90 4.07 -13.48 -27.94
C ASP A 90 4.31 -13.12 -26.47
N GLU A 91 5.45 -12.51 -26.15
CA GLU A 91 5.76 -12.04 -24.79
C GLU A 91 4.76 -10.97 -24.34
N TRP A 92 4.49 -9.97 -25.18
CA TRP A 92 3.50 -8.93 -24.90
C TRP A 92 2.10 -9.52 -24.69
N SER A 93 1.70 -10.47 -25.54
CA SER A 93 0.40 -11.13 -25.47
C SER A 93 0.24 -11.93 -24.17
N LEU A 94 1.28 -12.66 -23.76
CA LEU A 94 1.31 -13.43 -22.51
C LEU A 94 1.23 -12.50 -21.28
N LEU A 95 1.99 -11.40 -21.27
CA LEU A 95 1.98 -10.42 -20.19
C LEU A 95 0.63 -9.68 -20.10
N LYS A 96 0.05 -9.29 -21.26
CA LYS A 96 -1.29 -8.70 -21.35
C LYS A 96 -2.34 -9.65 -20.76
N SER A 97 -2.34 -10.92 -21.19
CA SER A 97 -3.29 -11.93 -20.72
C SER A 97 -3.19 -12.19 -19.21
N TYR A 98 -1.96 -12.22 -18.67
CA TYR A 98 -1.72 -12.32 -17.24
C TYR A 98 -2.30 -11.12 -16.47
N LEU A 99 -1.99 -9.90 -16.90
CA LEU A 99 -2.40 -8.68 -16.20
C LEU A 99 -3.90 -8.42 -16.30
N LEU A 100 -4.55 -8.78 -17.42
CA LEU A 100 -6.00 -8.74 -17.58
C LEU A 100 -6.74 -9.90 -16.91
N GLY A 101 -6.02 -10.82 -16.26
CA GLY A 101 -6.62 -11.87 -15.44
C GLY A 101 -7.42 -12.89 -16.26
N GLU A 102 -7.01 -13.15 -17.50
CA GLU A 102 -7.66 -14.14 -18.37
C GLU A 102 -7.32 -15.58 -17.94
N ARG A 103 -6.25 -15.75 -17.14
CA ARG A 103 -5.68 -17.03 -16.72
C ARG A 103 -6.19 -17.54 -15.37
N LEU A 104 -7.51 -17.57 -15.18
CA LEU A 104 -8.16 -17.88 -13.89
C LEU A 104 -7.75 -19.22 -13.25
N GLN A 105 -7.35 -20.21 -14.05
CA GLN A 105 -7.04 -21.56 -13.59
C GLN A 105 -5.64 -21.71 -12.98
N PHE A 106 -4.75 -20.73 -13.19
CA PHE A 106 -3.36 -20.78 -12.74
C PHE A 106 -2.98 -19.67 -11.76
N ASP A 107 -3.92 -18.74 -11.52
CA ASP A 107 -3.63 -17.48 -10.85
C ASP A 107 -4.77 -17.08 -9.92
N GLN A 108 -4.52 -17.18 -8.62
CA GLN A 108 -5.49 -16.87 -7.58
C GLN A 108 -5.89 -15.37 -7.57
N GLY A 109 -4.99 -14.49 -8.03
CA GLY A 109 -5.19 -13.05 -8.11
C GLY A 109 -5.83 -12.56 -9.42
N ALA A 110 -6.02 -13.43 -10.43
CA ALA A 110 -6.48 -13.04 -11.75
C ALA A 110 -7.84 -12.32 -11.74
N ARG A 111 -8.81 -12.79 -10.94
CA ARG A 111 -10.11 -12.10 -10.80
C ARG A 111 -9.95 -10.69 -10.25
N SER A 112 -9.15 -10.53 -9.19
CA SER A 112 -8.93 -9.24 -8.54
C SER A 112 -8.27 -8.22 -9.47
N ARG A 113 -7.25 -8.66 -10.22
CA ARG A 113 -6.58 -7.80 -11.22
C ARG A 113 -7.54 -7.39 -12.33
N ARG A 114 -8.30 -8.34 -12.90
CA ARG A 114 -9.28 -8.05 -13.94
C ARG A 114 -10.35 -7.07 -13.48
N SER A 115 -10.93 -7.29 -12.30
CA SER A 115 -11.96 -6.41 -11.75
C SER A 115 -11.42 -5.01 -11.45
N SER A 116 -10.16 -4.90 -11.01
CA SER A 116 -9.50 -3.60 -10.80
C SER A 116 -9.25 -2.87 -12.12
N ALA A 117 -8.80 -3.58 -13.16
CA ALA A 117 -8.63 -3.02 -14.50
C ALA A 117 -9.97 -2.56 -15.10
N TRP A 118 -11.02 -3.37 -14.94
CA TRP A 118 -12.38 -3.02 -15.36
C TRP A 118 -12.86 -1.75 -14.65
N LEU A 119 -12.74 -1.71 -13.32
CA LEU A 119 -13.15 -0.55 -12.53
C LEU A 119 -12.39 0.72 -12.94
N ARG A 120 -11.07 0.63 -13.14
CA ARG A 120 -10.27 1.77 -13.58
C ARG A 120 -10.71 2.28 -14.96
N LEU A 121 -11.01 1.37 -15.88
CA LEU A 121 -11.42 1.69 -17.25
C LEU A 121 -12.84 2.27 -17.30
N GLU A 122 -13.76 1.75 -16.48
CA GLU A 122 -15.11 2.29 -16.30
C GLU A 122 -15.06 3.71 -15.76
N LEU A 123 -14.21 3.98 -14.76
CA LEU A 123 -14.00 5.33 -14.25
C LEU A 123 -13.43 6.27 -15.34
N LEU A 124 -12.53 5.78 -16.19
CA LEU A 124 -12.03 6.56 -17.32
C LEU A 124 -13.16 6.92 -18.30
N ASP A 125 -14.06 5.97 -18.59
CA ASP A 125 -15.20 6.18 -19.47
C ASP A 125 -16.17 7.24 -18.92
N ARG A 126 -16.26 7.35 -17.60
CA ARG A 126 -17.03 8.37 -16.88
C ARG A 126 -16.30 9.71 -16.74
N GLY A 127 -15.14 9.88 -17.37
CA GLY A 127 -14.38 11.13 -17.39
C GLY A 127 -13.37 11.29 -16.25
N ILE A 128 -13.09 10.24 -15.48
CA ILE A 128 -12.01 10.26 -14.47
C ILE A 128 -10.67 10.03 -15.18
N GLY A 129 -9.97 11.13 -15.44
CA GLY A 129 -8.75 11.15 -16.25
C GLY A 129 -7.58 10.32 -15.71
N THR A 130 -6.49 10.29 -16.48
CA THR A 130 -5.30 9.45 -16.26
C THR A 130 -4.13 10.14 -15.57
N ARG A 131 -4.15 11.48 -15.52
CA ARG A 131 -3.01 12.29 -15.08
C ARG A 131 -2.99 12.59 -13.59
N ASP A 132 -4.16 12.80 -12.99
CA ASP A 132 -4.29 13.20 -11.59
C ASP A 132 -4.77 12.01 -10.74
N GLU A 133 -4.00 11.68 -9.71
CA GLU A 133 -4.35 10.61 -8.78
C GLU A 133 -5.45 11.01 -7.81
N ARG A 134 -5.58 12.28 -7.45
CA ARG A 134 -6.53 12.70 -6.41
C ARG A 134 -7.98 12.45 -6.84
N PRO A 135 -8.44 12.87 -8.02
CA PRO A 135 -9.78 12.53 -8.50
C PRO A 135 -10.00 11.02 -8.62
N LEU A 136 -8.98 10.28 -9.03
CA LEU A 136 -9.05 8.82 -9.13
C LEU A 136 -9.22 8.17 -7.76
N ARG A 137 -8.38 8.54 -6.79
CA ARG A 137 -8.45 8.07 -5.41
C ARG A 137 -9.80 8.39 -4.77
N ARG A 138 -10.31 9.62 -4.98
CA ARG A 138 -11.64 10.03 -4.52
C ARG A 138 -12.75 9.19 -5.17
N ALA A 139 -12.66 8.91 -6.47
CA ALA A 139 -13.60 8.03 -7.16
C ALA A 139 -13.58 6.59 -6.60
N PHE A 140 -12.40 6.03 -6.29
CA PHE A 140 -12.28 4.71 -5.68
C PHE A 140 -12.76 4.68 -4.22
N TYR A 141 -12.50 5.74 -3.45
CA TYR A 141 -12.73 5.78 -2.00
C TYR A 141 -14.12 6.31 -1.61
N ALA A 142 -14.44 7.53 -2.05
CA ALA A 142 -15.68 8.22 -1.76
C ALA A 142 -16.81 7.83 -2.72
N ARG A 143 -16.50 7.20 -3.86
CA ARG A 143 -17.43 6.99 -4.97
C ARG A 143 -18.03 8.31 -5.46
N GLU A 144 -17.17 9.31 -5.62
CA GLU A 144 -17.53 10.64 -6.08
C GLU A 144 -16.68 11.04 -7.29
N ALA A 145 -17.32 11.66 -8.27
CA ALA A 145 -16.67 12.26 -9.41
C ALA A 145 -16.10 13.65 -9.07
N PRO A 146 -15.25 14.25 -9.92
CA PRO A 146 -14.64 15.56 -9.67
C PRO A 146 -15.64 16.70 -9.49
N ASP A 147 -16.84 16.57 -10.06
CA ASP A 147 -17.94 17.53 -9.94
C ASP A 147 -18.80 17.28 -8.68
N GLY A 148 -18.42 16.32 -7.83
CA GLY A 148 -19.16 15.92 -6.64
C GLY A 148 -20.34 14.98 -6.91
N SER A 149 -20.59 14.60 -8.17
CA SER A 149 -21.66 13.66 -8.48
C SER A 149 -21.34 12.24 -7.98
N PRO A 150 -22.34 11.47 -7.51
CA PRO A 150 -22.11 10.13 -7.02
C PRO A 150 -21.80 9.16 -8.16
N ILE A 151 -20.83 8.27 -7.93
CA ILE A 151 -20.46 7.18 -8.82
C ILE A 151 -21.23 5.93 -8.38
N ASP A 152 -22.24 5.58 -9.15
CA ASP A 152 -23.00 4.34 -8.96
C ASP A 152 -22.22 3.14 -9.51
N ILE A 153 -21.19 2.73 -8.78
CA ILE A 153 -20.46 1.48 -8.97
C ILE A 153 -20.44 0.75 -7.63
N THR A 154 -20.92 -0.48 -7.64
CA THR A 154 -20.99 -1.35 -6.46
C THR A 154 -20.18 -2.63 -6.66
N GLY A 155 -19.92 -3.36 -5.57
CA GLY A 155 -19.29 -4.68 -5.62
C GLY A 155 -18.04 -4.78 -4.75
N THR A 156 -17.58 -6.01 -4.55
CA THR A 156 -16.47 -6.32 -3.63
C THR A 156 -15.14 -5.69 -4.04
N THR A 157 -14.92 -5.43 -5.33
CA THR A 157 -13.67 -4.82 -5.81
C THR A 157 -13.57 -3.35 -5.43
N ILE A 158 -14.64 -2.56 -5.65
CA ILE A 158 -14.66 -1.17 -5.21
C ILE A 158 -14.60 -1.09 -3.69
N ASP A 159 -15.29 -1.98 -2.96
CA ASP A 159 -15.22 -2.01 -1.48
C ASP A 159 -13.83 -2.42 -0.95
N GLY A 160 -13.13 -3.32 -1.65
CA GLY A 160 -11.74 -3.64 -1.35
C GLY A 160 -10.80 -2.44 -1.51
N TRP A 161 -10.98 -1.64 -2.57
CA TRP A 161 -10.21 -0.40 -2.75
C TRP A 161 -10.54 0.65 -1.68
N ARG A 162 -11.81 0.77 -1.29
CA ARG A 162 -12.24 1.66 -0.18
C ARG A 162 -11.60 1.25 1.13
N ALA A 163 -11.60 -0.05 1.44
CA ALA A 163 -10.97 -0.61 2.63
C ALA A 163 -9.46 -0.38 2.63
N TYR A 164 -8.79 -0.60 1.51
CA TYR A 164 -7.36 -0.33 1.35
C TYR A 164 -7.04 1.14 1.62
N GLN A 165 -7.76 2.07 0.98
CA GLN A 165 -7.53 3.50 1.16
C GLN A 165 -7.87 3.98 2.58
N ALA A 166 -8.94 3.46 3.20
CA ALA A 166 -9.25 3.74 4.60
C ALA A 166 -8.09 3.31 5.51
N ASN A 167 -7.62 2.06 5.34
CA ASN A 167 -6.50 1.54 6.12
C ASN A 167 -5.24 2.39 5.94
N GLU A 168 -4.98 2.86 4.72
CA GLU A 168 -3.87 3.74 4.41
C GLU A 168 -3.96 5.08 5.13
N TYR A 169 -5.12 5.74 5.15
CA TYR A 169 -5.31 6.96 5.95
C TYR A 169 -5.09 6.70 7.45
N GLY A 170 -5.54 5.55 7.95
CA GLY A 170 -5.26 5.11 9.32
C GLY A 170 -3.76 5.01 9.60
N HIS A 171 -2.99 4.39 8.68
CA HIS A 171 -1.54 4.32 8.80
C HIS A 171 -0.88 5.69 8.76
N VAL A 172 -1.29 6.58 7.84
CA VAL A 172 -0.78 7.96 7.79
C VAL A 172 -0.94 8.67 9.12
N ALA A 173 -2.12 8.58 9.74
CA ALA A 173 -2.37 9.20 11.03
C ALA A 173 -1.51 8.58 12.15
N LEU A 174 -1.45 7.25 12.24
CA LEU A 174 -0.70 6.57 13.30
C LEU A 174 0.82 6.77 13.18
N GLU A 175 1.36 6.75 11.96
CA GLU A 175 2.79 7.03 11.71
C GLU A 175 3.15 8.47 12.08
N CYS A 176 2.26 9.44 11.80
CA CYS A 176 2.43 10.82 12.24
C CYS A 176 2.53 10.92 13.76
N LEU A 177 1.61 10.27 14.46
CA LEU A 177 1.53 10.33 15.92
C LEU A 177 2.70 9.58 16.57
N LEU A 178 3.17 8.49 15.98
CA LEU A 178 4.40 7.80 16.38
C LEU A 178 5.61 8.74 16.26
N ASN A 179 5.75 9.45 15.13
CA ASN A 179 6.82 10.43 14.95
C ASN A 179 6.74 11.57 15.96
N GLY A 180 5.53 12.08 16.26
CA GLY A 180 5.32 13.08 17.31
C GLY A 180 5.72 12.58 18.70
N MET A 181 5.37 11.34 19.05
CA MET A 181 5.80 10.73 20.31
C MET A 181 7.33 10.64 20.39
N VAL A 182 7.96 10.16 19.32
CA VAL A 182 9.42 10.05 19.22
C VAL A 182 10.10 11.42 19.34
N SER A 183 9.53 12.47 18.75
CA SER A 183 10.13 13.81 18.83
C SER A 183 10.02 14.48 20.19
N LEU A 184 9.05 14.09 21.01
CA LEU A 184 8.87 14.61 22.37
C LEU A 184 9.75 13.89 23.39
N LEU A 185 10.26 12.68 23.10
CA LEU A 185 11.13 11.92 24.01
C LEU A 185 12.32 12.71 24.59
N PRO A 186 13.06 13.53 23.81
CA PRO A 186 14.17 14.32 24.33
C PRO A 186 13.77 15.30 25.45
N GLU A 187 12.52 15.77 25.48
CA GLU A 187 12.04 16.72 26.50
C GLU A 187 11.96 16.10 27.90
N PHE A 188 11.88 14.77 27.98
CA PHE A 188 11.81 14.02 29.24
C PHE A 188 13.17 13.57 29.79
N GLY A 189 14.27 13.99 29.17
CA GLY A 189 15.62 13.68 29.68
C GLY A 189 16.09 12.24 29.46
N GLY A 190 15.45 11.48 28.56
CA GLY A 190 15.99 10.24 28.00
C GLY A 190 15.11 9.00 28.12
N ALA A 191 14.34 8.85 29.20
CA ALA A 191 13.42 7.73 29.40
C ALA A 191 12.17 8.19 30.17
N THR A 192 10.99 7.78 29.72
CA THR A 192 9.72 8.10 30.39
C THR A 192 8.63 7.11 30.03
N SER A 193 7.54 7.06 30.78
CA SER A 193 6.43 6.16 30.44
C SER A 193 5.78 6.56 29.11
N PRO A 194 5.35 5.60 28.25
CA PRO A 194 4.62 5.92 27.03
C PRO A 194 3.35 6.75 27.29
N ALA A 195 2.68 6.53 28.43
CA ALA A 195 1.50 7.30 28.82
C ALA A 195 1.82 8.79 28.97
N THR A 196 2.98 9.11 29.55
CA THR A 196 3.45 10.50 29.74
C THR A 196 3.70 11.18 28.38
N VAL A 197 4.38 10.50 27.46
CA VAL A 197 4.66 11.03 26.12
C VAL A 197 3.36 11.27 25.34
N ILE A 198 2.44 10.30 25.39
CA ILE A 198 1.15 10.42 24.70
C ILE A 198 0.34 11.58 25.30
N ALA A 199 0.30 11.72 26.63
CA ALA A 199 -0.41 12.82 27.27
C ALA A 199 0.15 14.19 26.84
N ALA A 200 1.48 14.34 26.79
CA ALA A 200 2.12 15.57 26.33
C ALA A 200 1.81 15.86 24.85
N LEU A 201 1.82 14.84 23.99
CA LEU A 201 1.43 15.00 22.59
C LEU A 201 -0.03 15.46 22.46
N LEU A 202 -0.95 14.85 23.21
CA LEU A 202 -2.37 15.21 23.19
C LEU A 202 -2.61 16.61 23.76
N GLU A 203 -1.83 17.03 24.75
CA GLU A 203 -1.87 18.38 25.31
C GLU A 203 -1.41 19.44 24.29
N GLN A 204 -0.49 19.11 23.39
CA GLN A 204 -0.09 20.03 22.32
C GLN A 204 -1.04 19.99 21.11
N ALA A 205 -1.60 18.82 20.79
CA ALA A 205 -2.41 18.64 19.57
C ALA A 205 -3.90 18.97 19.72
N LEU A 206 -4.48 18.84 20.92
CA LEU A 206 -5.91 19.10 21.17
C LEU A 206 -6.10 20.49 21.76
N ASP A 207 -7.12 21.23 21.30
CA ASP A 207 -7.55 22.46 21.98
C ASP A 207 -8.42 22.16 23.22
N GLU A 208 -8.71 23.19 24.02
CA GLU A 208 -9.50 23.05 25.25
C GLU A 208 -10.92 22.55 24.98
N ASP A 209 -11.53 22.96 23.86
CA ASP A 209 -12.90 22.57 23.48
C ASP A 209 -12.97 21.07 23.16
N ALA A 210 -12.00 20.55 22.40
CA ALA A 210 -11.88 19.14 22.10
C ALA A 210 -11.71 18.29 23.36
N ARG A 211 -10.87 18.73 24.31
CA ARG A 211 -10.61 17.99 25.57
C ARG A 211 -11.83 17.93 26.49
N ALA A 212 -12.72 18.93 26.42
CA ALA A 212 -13.93 18.98 27.22
C ALA A 212 -15.05 18.06 26.69
N GLN A 213 -14.91 17.55 25.47
CA GLN A 213 -15.92 16.73 24.80
C GLN A 213 -15.66 15.23 25.01
N SER A 214 -16.71 14.43 24.83
CA SER A 214 -16.55 12.99 24.60
C SER A 214 -16.00 12.72 23.20
N TRP A 215 -15.38 11.55 23.01
CA TRP A 215 -14.92 11.12 21.70
C TRP A 215 -16.02 11.17 20.63
N ASP A 216 -17.21 10.63 20.90
CA ASP A 216 -18.32 10.62 19.95
C ASP A 216 -18.74 12.06 19.55
N ALA A 217 -18.90 12.96 20.52
CA ALA A 217 -19.33 14.33 20.27
C ALA A 217 -18.29 15.09 19.44
N TRP A 218 -17.02 15.03 19.84
CA TRP A 218 -15.93 15.70 19.13
C TRP A 218 -15.77 15.15 17.71
N ALA A 219 -15.77 13.83 17.55
CA ALA A 219 -15.60 13.22 16.23
C ALA A 219 -16.75 13.59 15.28
N ARG A 220 -18.01 13.59 15.75
CA ARG A 220 -19.17 13.99 14.94
C ARG A 220 -19.17 15.47 14.56
N SER A 221 -18.52 16.33 15.34
CA SER A 221 -18.34 17.75 14.98
C SER A 221 -17.47 17.95 13.72
N LEU A 222 -16.71 16.93 13.33
CA LEU A 222 -15.76 16.94 12.21
C LEU A 222 -16.33 16.29 10.93
N THR A 223 -17.63 16.04 10.85
CA THR A 223 -18.30 15.29 9.77
C THR A 223 -18.10 15.84 8.36
N GLU A 224 -17.83 17.13 8.21
CA GLU A 224 -17.61 17.80 6.92
C GLU A 224 -16.14 17.78 6.45
N ALA A 225 -15.21 17.27 7.27
CA ALA A 225 -13.80 17.24 6.92
C ALA A 225 -13.48 16.12 5.92
N ASP A 226 -12.67 16.46 4.90
CA ASP A 226 -12.23 15.54 3.86
C ASP A 226 -10.93 14.83 4.28
N GLU A 227 -10.87 13.50 4.16
CA GLU A 227 -9.70 12.73 4.56
C GLU A 227 -8.46 13.02 3.72
N ASP A 228 -8.59 13.35 2.43
CA ASP A 228 -7.45 13.73 1.60
C ASP A 228 -6.86 15.06 2.05
N ASP A 229 -7.71 16.04 2.37
CA ASP A 229 -7.27 17.35 2.84
C ASP A 229 -6.55 17.27 4.20
N LEU A 230 -6.92 16.31 5.05
CA LEU A 230 -6.24 16.03 6.30
C LEU A 230 -4.95 15.21 6.10
N ALA A 231 -4.97 14.19 5.25
CA ALA A 231 -3.85 13.25 5.06
C ALA A 231 -2.67 13.87 4.30
N GLU A 232 -2.94 14.73 3.32
CA GLU A 232 -1.90 15.25 2.42
C GLU A 232 -0.86 16.15 3.14
N PRO A 233 -1.22 17.10 4.03
CA PRO A 233 -0.25 17.83 4.84
C PRO A 233 0.58 16.91 5.74
N ILE A 234 -0.05 15.92 6.36
CA ILE A 234 0.62 14.94 7.24
C ILE A 234 1.71 14.19 6.47
N LEU A 235 1.36 13.67 5.31
CA LEU A 235 2.29 12.94 4.45
C LEU A 235 3.47 13.78 4.00
N ARG A 236 3.23 15.04 3.62
CA ARG A 236 4.33 15.95 3.27
C ARG A 236 5.30 16.15 4.44
N ALA A 237 4.80 16.29 5.66
CA ALA A 237 5.63 16.43 6.85
C ALA A 237 6.47 15.16 7.09
N ILE A 238 5.84 13.98 7.10
CA ILE A 238 6.54 12.71 7.38
C ILE A 238 7.54 12.36 6.26
N ALA A 239 7.21 12.61 4.99
CA ALA A 239 8.09 12.33 3.85
C ALA A 239 9.40 13.15 3.92
N GLN A 240 9.33 14.36 4.47
CA GLN A 240 10.49 15.22 4.71
C GLN A 240 11.31 14.77 5.94
N GLY A 241 10.88 13.72 6.65
CA GLY A 241 11.48 13.29 7.90
C GLY A 241 11.24 14.27 9.04
N ALA A 242 10.21 15.11 8.94
CA ALA A 242 9.80 15.98 10.02
C ALA A 242 8.98 15.18 11.05
N ALA A 243 9.10 15.58 12.31
CA ALA A 243 8.30 15.06 13.41
C ALA A 243 6.81 15.42 13.31
N GLY A 244 6.47 16.40 12.46
CA GLY A 244 5.22 17.15 12.56
C GLY A 244 5.32 18.26 13.60
N ASP A 245 4.39 19.21 13.53
CA ASP A 245 4.14 20.22 14.55
C ASP A 245 2.74 19.98 15.16
N GLU A 246 2.34 20.84 16.10
CA GLU A 246 1.03 20.78 16.77
C GLU A 246 -0.13 20.71 15.77
N ALA A 247 -0.06 21.45 14.67
CA ALA A 247 -1.10 21.48 13.63
C ALA A 247 -1.15 20.17 12.84
N ILE A 248 0.00 19.60 12.52
CA ILE A 248 0.09 18.30 11.82
C ILE A 248 -0.39 17.16 12.72
N TRP A 249 -0.05 17.17 14.01
CA TRP A 249 -0.57 16.18 14.96
C TRP A 249 -2.08 16.32 15.13
N GLN A 250 -2.59 17.56 15.22
CA GLN A 250 -4.03 17.81 15.26
C GLN A 250 -4.72 17.26 14.01
N ALA A 251 -4.15 17.46 12.82
CA ALA A 251 -4.69 16.90 11.58
C ALA A 251 -4.75 15.36 11.62
N ALA A 252 -3.73 14.69 12.19
CA ALA A 252 -3.72 13.24 12.34
C ALA A 252 -4.82 12.74 13.30
N LEU A 253 -5.05 13.44 14.42
CA LEU A 253 -6.14 13.11 15.34
C LEU A 253 -7.52 13.31 14.69
N LYS A 254 -7.70 14.42 13.96
CA LYS A 254 -8.92 14.69 13.19
C LYS A 254 -9.15 13.62 12.12
N LEU A 255 -8.10 13.14 11.45
CA LEU A 255 -8.19 12.08 10.45
C LEU A 255 -8.71 10.77 11.06
N LEU A 256 -8.23 10.37 12.24
CA LEU A 256 -8.77 9.20 12.96
C LEU A 256 -10.24 9.38 13.33
N ALA A 257 -10.63 10.59 13.75
CA ALA A 257 -12.02 10.91 14.08
C ALA A 257 -12.95 10.83 12.86
N VAL A 258 -12.56 11.40 11.72
CA VAL A 258 -13.32 11.32 10.46
C VAL A 258 -13.45 9.88 9.99
N LEU A 259 -12.36 9.09 10.02
CA LEU A 259 -12.40 7.67 9.68
C LEU A 259 -13.34 6.89 10.61
N TRP A 260 -13.36 7.21 11.90
CA TRP A 260 -14.26 6.58 12.86
C TRP A 260 -15.72 6.95 12.62
N VAL A 261 -16.04 8.22 12.33
CA VAL A 261 -17.40 8.61 11.95
C VAL A 261 -17.84 7.91 10.68
N ARG A 262 -16.98 7.87 9.66
CA ARG A 262 -17.30 7.29 8.34
C ARG A 262 -17.44 5.77 8.40
N TRP A 263 -16.60 5.07 9.16
CA TRP A 263 -16.50 3.61 9.09
C TRP A 263 -16.82 2.88 10.40
N GLY A 264 -16.74 3.55 11.54
CA GLY A 264 -16.96 2.95 12.87
C GLY A 264 -18.40 2.51 13.13
N ASN A 265 -19.38 3.14 12.47
CA ASN A 265 -20.80 2.84 12.61
C ASN A 265 -21.45 2.27 11.33
N SER A 266 -20.68 2.14 10.24
CA SER A 266 -21.20 1.91 8.89
C SER A 266 -21.22 0.44 8.50
N GLN A 267 -22.30 0.07 7.82
CA GLN A 267 -22.67 -1.27 7.33
C GLN A 267 -21.47 -2.14 6.94
N LEU A 268 -21.43 -3.31 7.58
CA LEU A 268 -20.86 -4.65 7.27
C LEU A 268 -19.96 -4.91 6.04
N GLY A 269 -19.88 -4.06 5.01
CA GLY A 269 -19.04 -4.26 3.81
C GLY A 269 -17.60 -3.80 4.00
N VAL A 270 -17.35 -2.47 4.08
CA VAL A 270 -15.98 -1.93 4.08
C VAL A 270 -15.21 -2.30 5.34
N LEU A 271 -15.84 -2.27 6.53
CA LEU A 271 -15.18 -2.69 7.77
C LEU A 271 -14.84 -4.19 7.76
N HIS A 272 -15.69 -5.02 7.14
CA HIS A 272 -15.41 -6.44 6.93
C HIS A 272 -14.23 -6.62 5.97
N GLU A 273 -14.17 -5.83 4.89
CA GLU A 273 -13.03 -5.85 3.96
C GLU A 273 -11.73 -5.40 4.63
N ILE A 274 -11.75 -4.34 5.46
CA ILE A 274 -10.60 -3.91 6.26
C ILE A 274 -10.14 -5.06 7.18
N SER A 275 -11.09 -5.71 7.86
CA SER A 275 -10.80 -6.82 8.78
C SER A 275 -10.28 -8.06 8.04
N ARG A 276 -10.81 -8.36 6.85
CA ARG A 276 -10.40 -9.48 6.00
C ARG A 276 -8.98 -9.29 5.46
N GLY A 277 -8.61 -8.04 5.16
CA GLY A 277 -7.25 -7.68 4.75
C GLY A 277 -6.24 -7.70 5.90
N ALA A 278 -6.70 -7.73 7.16
CA ALA A 278 -5.81 -7.84 8.30
C ALA A 278 -5.10 -9.20 8.26
N GLY A 279 -3.77 -9.20 8.39
CA GLY A 279 -3.00 -10.43 8.49
C GLY A 279 -3.39 -11.28 9.73
N PRO A 280 -2.73 -12.42 9.96
CA PRO A 280 -3.08 -13.36 11.04
C PRO A 280 -3.14 -12.76 12.45
N THR A 281 -2.54 -11.57 12.63
CA THR A 281 -2.48 -10.83 13.89
C THR A 281 -3.63 -9.85 14.10
N GLY A 282 -4.50 -9.65 13.10
CA GLY A 282 -5.68 -8.79 13.17
C GLY A 282 -5.39 -7.28 13.23
N ARG A 283 -4.12 -6.87 13.10
CA ARG A 283 -3.70 -5.46 13.19
C ARG A 283 -4.09 -4.72 11.91
N SER A 284 -5.09 -3.87 12.01
CA SER A 284 -5.66 -3.09 10.92
C SER A 284 -6.42 -1.89 11.49
N LEU A 285 -6.82 -0.96 10.62
CA LEU A 285 -7.70 0.14 10.99
C LEU A 285 -8.97 -0.36 11.70
N ALA A 286 -9.51 -1.54 11.38
CA ALA A 286 -10.70 -2.07 12.05
C ALA A 286 -10.50 -2.20 13.57
N GLY A 287 -9.31 -2.63 14.02
CA GLY A 287 -8.98 -2.71 15.44
C GLY A 287 -8.94 -1.34 16.13
N VAL A 288 -8.38 -0.34 15.46
CA VAL A 288 -8.32 1.06 15.92
C VAL A 288 -9.74 1.62 16.07
N LEU A 289 -10.58 1.44 15.04
CA LEU A 289 -11.96 1.92 15.05
C LEU A 289 -12.80 1.23 16.13
N GLN A 290 -12.57 -0.06 16.37
CA GLN A 290 -13.24 -0.80 17.43
C GLN A 290 -12.84 -0.28 18.82
N ALA A 291 -11.56 0.02 19.03
CA ALA A 291 -11.08 0.61 20.29
C ALA A 291 -11.70 1.99 20.54
N LEU A 292 -11.76 2.85 19.51
CA LEU A 292 -12.42 4.16 19.58
C LEU A 292 -13.93 4.03 19.85
N THR A 293 -14.59 3.04 19.25
CA THR A 293 -16.01 2.76 19.49
C THR A 293 -16.26 2.36 20.96
N ALA A 294 -15.39 1.51 21.51
CA ALA A 294 -15.47 1.11 22.92
C ALA A 294 -15.23 2.28 23.89
N ALA A 295 -14.44 3.27 23.48
CA ALA A 295 -14.14 4.48 24.24
C ALA A 295 -15.02 5.70 23.86
N SER A 296 -16.13 5.50 23.13
CA SER A 296 -16.95 6.59 22.57
C SER A 296 -17.50 7.58 23.60
N ASN A 297 -17.76 7.12 24.82
CA ASN A 297 -18.26 7.95 25.94
C ASN A 297 -17.15 8.50 26.84
N SER A 298 -15.89 8.12 26.63
CA SER A 298 -14.75 8.70 27.33
C SER A 298 -14.46 10.10 26.78
N ASP A 299 -13.77 10.92 27.57
CA ASP A 299 -13.21 12.17 27.05
C ASP A 299 -12.22 11.89 25.92
N VAL A 300 -12.04 12.86 25.02
CA VAL A 300 -11.21 12.70 23.81
C VAL A 300 -9.78 12.26 24.15
N ALA A 301 -9.18 12.85 25.18
CA ALA A 301 -7.81 12.53 25.58
C ALA A 301 -7.70 11.09 26.12
N GLY A 302 -8.64 10.65 26.95
CA GLY A 302 -8.71 9.29 27.47
C GLY A 302 -8.89 8.23 26.38
N ALA A 303 -9.79 8.50 25.41
CA ALA A 303 -10.01 7.61 24.27
C ALA A 303 -8.73 7.45 23.41
N LEU A 304 -8.10 8.57 23.06
CA LEU A 304 -6.89 8.58 22.26
C LEU A 304 -5.70 7.97 23.00
N LEU A 305 -5.54 8.23 24.30
CA LEU A 305 -4.49 7.62 25.11
C LEU A 305 -4.54 6.09 25.03
N SER A 306 -5.72 5.50 25.22
CA SER A 306 -5.90 4.05 25.14
C SER A 306 -5.56 3.49 23.75
N VAL A 307 -5.99 4.19 22.70
CA VAL A 307 -5.75 3.79 21.31
C VAL A 307 -4.27 3.86 20.95
N LEU A 308 -3.58 4.95 21.30
CA LEU A 308 -2.16 5.12 20.96
C LEU A 308 -1.28 4.15 21.77
N GLN A 309 -1.61 3.90 23.04
CA GLN A 309 -0.92 2.86 23.83
C GLN A 309 -1.03 1.48 23.18
N ARG A 310 -2.22 1.11 22.71
CA ARG A 310 -2.45 -0.20 22.09
C ARG A 310 -1.87 -0.30 20.68
N HIS A 311 -2.28 0.61 19.80
CA HIS A 311 -2.09 0.49 18.35
C HIS A 311 -0.81 1.15 17.84
N ILE A 312 -0.19 2.04 18.62
CA ILE A 312 1.17 2.51 18.34
C ILE A 312 2.15 1.73 19.19
N VAL A 313 2.10 1.86 20.52
CA VAL A 313 3.19 1.35 21.37
C VAL A 313 3.26 -0.18 21.37
N ALA A 314 2.20 -0.86 21.79
CA ALA A 314 2.22 -2.31 21.94
C ALA A 314 2.34 -3.03 20.59
N GLU A 315 1.61 -2.57 19.56
CA GLU A 315 1.65 -3.17 18.24
C GLU A 315 2.98 -2.95 17.51
N HIS A 316 3.59 -1.76 17.61
CA HIS A 316 4.92 -1.50 17.06
C HIS A 316 5.97 -2.43 17.68
N MET A 317 5.98 -2.57 19.00
CA MET A 317 6.90 -3.47 19.71
C MET A 317 6.74 -4.91 19.25
N ALA A 318 5.50 -5.38 19.08
CA ALA A 318 5.21 -6.72 18.60
C ALA A 318 5.66 -6.95 17.15
N ILE A 319 5.42 -5.99 16.25
CA ILE A 319 5.80 -6.08 14.84
C ILE A 319 7.32 -6.03 14.68
N ALA A 320 7.98 -5.08 15.35
CA ALA A 320 9.43 -4.94 15.30
C ALA A 320 10.13 -6.19 15.88
N GLY A 321 9.59 -6.77 16.96
CA GLY A 321 10.08 -8.02 17.54
C GLY A 321 9.93 -9.21 16.60
N GLN A 322 8.79 -9.33 15.90
CA GLN A 322 8.57 -10.37 14.89
C GLN A 322 9.56 -10.24 13.72
N LYS A 323 9.83 -9.01 13.24
CA LYS A 323 10.80 -8.76 12.17
C LYS A 323 12.23 -9.10 12.61
N LEU A 324 12.60 -8.75 13.84
CA LEU A 324 13.89 -9.10 14.41
C LEU A 324 14.06 -10.62 14.52
N ALA A 325 13.06 -11.33 15.06
CA ALA A 325 13.11 -12.79 15.22
C ALA A 325 13.12 -13.54 13.88
N GLY A 326 12.32 -13.08 12.89
CA GLY A 326 12.16 -13.79 11.62
C GLY A 326 13.25 -13.48 10.59
N SER A 327 13.77 -12.25 10.56
CA SER A 327 14.69 -11.78 9.51
C SER A 327 15.99 -11.17 10.03
N GLY A 328 16.17 -11.05 11.35
CA GLY A 328 17.30 -10.33 11.95
C GLY A 328 17.25 -8.81 11.73
N THR A 329 16.15 -8.27 11.20
CA THR A 329 16.03 -6.85 10.86
C THR A 329 15.56 -6.05 12.06
N PHE A 330 16.40 -5.13 12.55
CA PHE A 330 16.04 -4.18 13.59
C PHE A 330 15.20 -3.04 12.99
N THR A 331 13.96 -2.88 13.46
CA THR A 331 12.99 -1.90 12.95
C THR A 331 12.29 -1.09 14.04
N TYR A 332 12.90 -1.04 15.23
CA TYR A 332 12.36 -0.28 16.35
C TYR A 332 12.58 1.22 16.14
N HIS A 333 11.49 2.00 16.15
CA HIS A 333 11.51 3.47 16.22
C HIS A 333 11.86 4.02 17.60
N PHE A 334 11.69 3.21 18.64
CA PHE A 334 12.05 3.54 20.01
C PHE A 334 12.34 2.26 20.80
N LEU A 335 13.07 2.39 21.90
CA LEU A 335 13.26 1.31 22.86
C LEU A 335 12.18 1.37 23.94
N LEU A 336 11.77 0.20 24.42
CA LEU A 336 10.86 0.06 25.55
C LEU A 336 11.47 -0.93 26.54
N ALA A 337 11.88 -0.44 27.71
CA ALA A 337 12.49 -1.22 28.78
C ALA A 337 11.89 -0.80 30.12
N ASP A 338 11.53 -1.76 30.98
CA ASP A 338 10.97 -1.50 32.32
C ASP A 338 9.76 -0.54 32.35
N GLY A 339 8.97 -0.51 31.26
CA GLY A 339 7.82 0.37 31.11
C GLY A 339 8.17 1.79 30.66
N GLU A 340 9.43 2.07 30.37
CA GLU A 340 9.93 3.36 29.90
C GLU A 340 10.31 3.29 28.42
N MET A 341 9.88 4.31 27.68
CA MET A 341 10.20 4.58 26.30
C MET A 341 11.45 5.47 26.24
N SER A 342 12.43 5.09 25.43
CA SER A 342 13.69 5.81 25.25
C SER A 342 14.22 5.69 23.81
N GLU A 343 15.26 6.45 23.48
CA GLU A 343 16.01 6.37 22.21
C GLU A 343 15.13 6.34 20.96
N GLY A 344 14.71 7.51 20.47
CA GLY A 344 13.79 7.63 19.35
C GLY A 344 14.45 7.90 17.99
N GLN A 345 13.97 7.24 16.93
CA GLN A 345 14.31 7.53 15.54
C GLN A 345 13.05 7.78 14.70
N LEU A 346 12.97 8.96 14.09
CA LEU A 346 11.87 9.32 13.20
C LEU A 346 11.79 8.38 11.99
N GLY A 347 10.57 7.95 11.70
CA GLY A 347 10.24 7.22 10.48
C GLY A 347 10.04 8.15 9.30
N LYS A 348 10.28 7.60 8.11
CA LYS A 348 9.79 8.18 6.86
C LYS A 348 8.70 7.27 6.33
N TYR A 349 7.61 7.90 5.92
CA TYR A 349 6.45 7.26 5.35
C TYR A 349 6.02 8.09 4.15
N THR A 350 5.74 7.39 3.07
CA THR A 350 5.01 7.89 1.91
C THR A 350 3.81 7.00 1.76
N TYR A 351 2.77 7.45 1.05
CA TYR A 351 1.75 6.53 0.60
C TYR A 351 2.42 5.26 0.07
N THR A 352 1.99 4.11 0.57
CA THR A 352 2.21 2.82 -0.08
C THR A 352 1.42 2.69 -1.38
N THR A 353 0.80 3.82 -1.81
CA THR A 353 -0.16 4.12 -2.88
C THR A 353 -0.70 2.88 -3.57
N PRO A 354 -2.04 2.77 -3.68
CA PRO A 354 -2.56 1.77 -4.57
C PRO A 354 -1.96 2.04 -5.96
N ARG A 355 -1.36 1.02 -6.59
CA ARG A 355 -0.58 1.15 -7.83
C ARG A 355 -1.47 1.48 -9.05
N LEU A 356 -2.47 2.34 -8.87
CA LEU A 356 -3.48 2.78 -9.83
C LEU A 356 -2.85 3.51 -11.02
N GLN A 357 -1.77 4.27 -10.80
CA GLN A 357 -0.98 4.81 -11.91
C GLN A 357 -0.34 3.70 -12.74
N ASN A 358 0.26 2.69 -12.11
CA ASN A 358 0.84 1.57 -12.85
C ASN A 358 -0.23 0.76 -13.57
N LEU A 359 -1.40 0.56 -12.95
CA LEU A 359 -2.56 -0.05 -13.60
C LEU A 359 -3.01 0.78 -14.80
N THR A 360 -3.09 2.10 -14.67
CA THR A 360 -3.45 3.02 -15.76
C THR A 360 -2.44 2.92 -16.90
N ARG A 361 -1.13 3.03 -16.62
CA ARG A 361 -0.08 2.89 -17.63
C ARG A 361 -0.17 1.54 -18.35
N PHE A 362 -0.29 0.46 -17.59
CA PHE A 362 -0.47 -0.88 -18.15
C PHE A 362 -1.68 -0.97 -19.07
N MET A 363 -2.84 -0.43 -18.66
CA MET A 363 -4.03 -0.44 -19.52
C MET A 363 -3.80 0.32 -20.83
N GLY A 364 -2.99 1.38 -20.82
CA GLY A 364 -2.51 2.06 -22.01
C GLY A 364 -1.63 1.15 -22.87
N ASP A 365 -0.64 0.49 -22.28
CA ASP A 365 0.27 -0.45 -22.95
C ASP A 365 -0.47 -1.68 -23.52
N ALA A 366 -1.56 -2.09 -22.89
CA ALA A 366 -2.45 -3.16 -23.34
C ALA A 366 -3.44 -2.71 -24.44
N GLY A 367 -3.45 -1.42 -24.77
CA GLY A 367 -4.30 -0.82 -25.80
C GLY A 367 -5.75 -0.60 -25.36
N LEU A 368 -6.07 -0.62 -24.06
CA LEU A 368 -7.44 -0.45 -23.55
C LEU A 368 -7.88 1.02 -23.49
N HIS A 369 -6.93 1.94 -23.40
CA HIS A 369 -7.19 3.37 -23.55
C HIS A 369 -6.05 4.04 -24.32
N ALA A 370 -6.37 5.19 -24.90
CA ALA A 370 -5.40 6.06 -25.55
C ALA A 370 -5.65 7.49 -25.07
N ALA A 371 -4.63 8.09 -24.45
CA ALA A 371 -4.78 9.32 -23.67
C ALA A 371 -5.94 9.19 -22.67
N GLU A 372 -6.90 10.13 -22.71
CA GLU A 372 -8.04 10.22 -21.79
C GLU A 372 -9.31 9.50 -22.29
N LYS A 373 -9.18 8.57 -23.25
CA LYS A 373 -10.33 7.90 -23.88
C LYS A 373 -10.16 6.39 -23.94
N VAL A 374 -11.25 5.68 -23.64
CA VAL A 374 -11.37 4.23 -23.84
C VAL A 374 -11.31 3.91 -25.34
N THR A 375 -10.50 2.92 -25.73
CA THR A 375 -10.39 2.46 -27.13
C THR A 375 -11.51 1.49 -27.48
N ALA A 376 -11.61 1.06 -28.75
CA ALA A 376 -12.51 -0.02 -29.14
C ALA A 376 -12.21 -1.34 -28.40
N GLU A 377 -10.93 -1.63 -28.17
CA GLU A 377 -10.51 -2.78 -27.36
C GLU A 377 -10.95 -2.63 -25.90
N GLY A 378 -10.74 -1.45 -25.32
CA GLY A 378 -11.21 -1.14 -23.98
C GLY A 378 -12.72 -1.29 -23.83
N ARG A 379 -13.50 -0.85 -24.82
CA ARG A 379 -14.96 -1.05 -24.84
C ARG A 379 -15.32 -2.54 -24.82
N ARG A 380 -14.69 -3.34 -25.68
CA ARG A 380 -14.89 -4.80 -25.69
C ARG A 380 -14.56 -5.43 -24.33
N PHE A 381 -13.50 -4.97 -23.67
CA PHE A 381 -13.14 -5.42 -22.33
C PHE A 381 -14.20 -5.04 -21.28
N LEU A 382 -14.73 -3.81 -21.31
CA LEU A 382 -15.81 -3.38 -20.42
C LEU A 382 -17.07 -4.24 -20.60
N ASP A 383 -17.48 -4.45 -21.85
CA ASP A 383 -18.69 -5.20 -22.21
C ASP A 383 -18.56 -6.69 -21.82
N ALA A 384 -17.37 -7.27 -22.01
CA ALA A 384 -17.11 -8.69 -21.71
C ALA A 384 -17.10 -9.01 -20.20
N TYR A 385 -16.80 -8.02 -19.37
CA TYR A 385 -16.57 -8.22 -17.92
C TYR A 385 -17.42 -7.31 -17.04
N GLN A 386 -18.52 -6.76 -17.57
CA GLN A 386 -19.47 -5.95 -16.81
C GLN A 386 -19.74 -6.62 -15.46
N ALA A 387 -19.36 -5.93 -14.38
CA ALA A 387 -19.41 -6.49 -13.04
C ALA A 387 -20.88 -6.76 -12.66
N HIS A 388 -21.24 -8.04 -12.47
CA HIS A 388 -22.47 -8.45 -11.79
C HIS A 388 -22.27 -8.43 -10.28
#